data_AF-B3MJY0-F1
#
_entry.id   AF-B3MJY0-F1
#
_cell.length_a   1.000
_cell.length_b   1.000
_cell.length_c   1.000
_cell.angle_alpha   90.00
_cell.angle_beta   90.00
_cell.angle_gamma   90.00
#
_symmetry.space_group_name_H-M   'P 1'
#
loop_
_entity.id
_entity.type
_entity.pdbx_description
1 polymer ?
#
loop_
_entity_poly.entity_id
_entity_poly.type
_entity_poly.pdbx_seq_one_letter_code
_entity_poly.pdbx_strand_id
1 'polypeptide(L)'
;MSKASKGFARLINPGVILGPELGQKIAAFEAMNAERSELDGELARLRKKQEETEDSLAEALAEDELQCNLRQQPMTGPNEDELQEILRRHLSGIINKLTSRYERILYLDADIRKLKQTIEKEIAAANQESAAAAASM
;
A
#
# COMPACT_ATOMS: atom_id res chain seq x y z
N MET A 1 -16.73 -7.87 11.80
CA MET A 1 -16.57 -8.66 10.56
C MET A 1 -16.22 -7.72 9.41
N SER A 2 -15.05 -7.91 8.78
CA SER A 2 -14.62 -7.10 7.64
C SER A 2 -15.49 -7.37 6.39
N LYS A 3 -15.42 -6.48 5.37
CA LYS A 3 -16.08 -6.73 4.07
C LYS A 3 -15.57 -8.01 3.39
N ALA A 4 -14.31 -8.38 3.63
CA ALA A 4 -13.69 -9.58 3.09
C ALA A 4 -14.27 -10.87 3.70
N SER A 5 -14.43 -10.93 5.03
CA SER A 5 -15.12 -12.03 5.73
C SER A 5 -16.54 -12.24 5.21
N LYS A 6 -17.26 -11.14 4.95
CA LYS A 6 -18.61 -11.21 4.36
C LYS A 6 -18.61 -11.75 2.93
N GLY A 7 -17.51 -11.59 2.19
CA GLY A 7 -17.33 -12.13 0.85
C GLY A 7 -17.24 -13.66 0.87
N PHE A 8 -16.36 -14.21 1.70
CA PHE A 8 -16.21 -15.68 1.83
C PHE A 8 -17.44 -16.34 2.44
N ALA A 9 -18.10 -15.69 3.41
CA ALA A 9 -19.31 -16.23 4.03
C ALA A 9 -20.43 -16.54 3.01
N ARG A 10 -20.51 -15.79 1.91
CA ARG A 10 -21.49 -16.02 0.82
C ARG A 10 -21.18 -17.24 -0.03
N LEU A 11 -19.93 -17.72 -0.01
CA LEU A 11 -19.49 -18.87 -0.77
C LEU A 11 -19.71 -20.19 -0.01
N ILE A 12 -20.08 -20.13 1.27
CA ILE A 12 -20.25 -21.30 2.14
C ILE A 12 -21.70 -21.77 2.08
N ASN A 13 -21.91 -23.05 1.77
CA ASN A 13 -23.26 -23.63 1.77
C ASN A 13 -23.82 -23.74 3.19
N PRO A 14 -25.15 -23.62 3.38
CA PRO A 14 -25.78 -23.83 4.69
C PRO A 14 -25.40 -25.20 5.27
N GLY A 15 -25.02 -25.23 6.55
CA GLY A 15 -24.65 -26.46 7.27
C GLY A 15 -23.18 -26.88 7.11
N VAL A 16 -22.40 -26.22 6.25
CA VAL A 16 -20.95 -26.47 6.12
C VAL A 16 -20.21 -25.88 7.31
N ILE A 17 -19.46 -26.73 8.01
CA ILE A 17 -18.57 -26.32 9.11
C ILE A 17 -17.16 -26.18 8.53
N LEU A 18 -16.60 -24.97 8.58
CA LEU A 18 -15.23 -24.73 8.13
C LEU A 18 -14.24 -25.36 9.12
N GLY A 19 -13.21 -26.02 8.59
CA GLY A 19 -12.08 -26.47 9.38
C GLY A 19 -11.29 -25.29 10.00
N PRO A 20 -10.59 -25.51 11.12
CA PRO A 20 -9.83 -24.48 11.81
C PRO A 20 -8.74 -23.84 10.94
N GLU A 21 -8.12 -24.62 10.03
CA GLU A 21 -7.11 -24.12 9.10
C GLU A 21 -7.66 -23.09 8.11
N LEU A 22 -8.87 -23.32 7.58
CA LEU A 22 -9.54 -22.40 6.68
C LEU A 22 -9.92 -21.10 7.40
N GLY A 23 -10.36 -21.22 8.67
CA GLY A 23 -10.58 -20.07 9.55
C GLY A 23 -9.31 -19.22 9.74
N GLN A 24 -8.16 -19.86 9.97
CA GLN A 24 -6.86 -19.16 10.09
C GLN A 24 -6.46 -18.46 8.79
N LYS A 25 -6.66 -19.10 7.63
CA LYS A 25 -6.38 -18.49 6.32
C LYS A 25 -7.24 -17.27 6.06
N ILE A 26 -8.53 -17.33 6.41
CA ILE A 26 -9.44 -16.17 6.31
C ILE A 26 -8.97 -15.04 7.23
N ALA A 27 -8.60 -15.33 8.48
CA ALA A 27 -8.07 -14.33 9.40
C ALA A 27 -6.77 -13.68 8.89
N ALA A 28 -5.85 -14.48 8.34
CA ALA A 28 -4.62 -13.99 7.72
C ALA A 28 -4.92 -13.09 6.50
N PHE A 29 -5.90 -13.46 5.68
CA PHE A 29 -6.35 -12.64 4.55
C PHE A 29 -6.90 -11.29 5.01
N GLU A 30 -7.68 -11.26 6.10
CA GLU A 30 -8.18 -10.00 6.66
C GLU A 30 -7.04 -9.12 7.18
N ALA A 31 -6.08 -9.71 7.90
CA ALA A 31 -4.92 -8.99 8.41
C ALA A 31 -4.08 -8.39 7.27
N MET A 32 -3.84 -9.15 6.19
CA MET A 32 -3.12 -8.64 5.02
C MET A 32 -3.85 -7.49 4.32
N ASN A 33 -5.19 -7.56 4.19
CA ASN A 33 -5.95 -6.44 3.63
C ASN A 33 -5.93 -5.20 4.52
N ALA A 34 -5.91 -5.38 5.85
CA ALA A 34 -5.76 -4.28 6.79
C ALA A 34 -4.38 -3.60 6.63
N GLU A 35 -3.31 -4.40 6.60
CA GLU A 35 -1.95 -3.91 6.34
C GLU A 35 -1.87 -3.15 5.01
N ARG A 36 -2.46 -3.70 3.94
CA ARG A 36 -2.51 -3.04 2.62
C ARG A 36 -3.19 -1.66 2.72
N SER A 37 -4.33 -1.59 3.41
CA SER A 37 -5.05 -0.32 3.59
C SER A 37 -4.26 0.70 4.43
N GLU A 38 -3.49 0.23 5.41
CA GLU A 38 -2.60 1.10 6.20
C GLU A 38 -1.47 1.66 5.32
N LEU A 39 -0.87 0.81 4.47
CA LEU A 39 0.18 1.21 3.52
C LEU A 39 -0.32 2.28 2.52
N ASP A 40 -1.56 2.21 2.05
CA ASP A 40 -2.15 3.26 1.21
C ASP A 40 -2.22 4.61 1.95
N GLY A 41 -2.62 4.58 3.23
CA GLY A 41 -2.65 5.77 4.07
C GLY A 41 -1.25 6.35 4.31
N GLU A 42 -0.25 5.50 4.52
CA GLU A 42 1.15 5.93 4.63
C GLU A 42 1.68 6.54 3.32
N LEU A 43 1.36 5.94 2.16
CA LEU A 43 1.74 6.48 0.86
C LEU A 43 1.14 7.86 0.63
N ALA A 44 -0.14 8.06 0.92
CA ALA A 44 -0.79 9.36 0.78
C ALA A 44 -0.08 10.43 1.63
N ARG A 45 0.28 10.10 2.88
CA ARG A 45 1.04 11.01 3.76
C ARG A 45 2.44 11.30 3.24
N LEU A 46 3.15 10.28 2.73
CA LEU A 46 4.50 10.46 2.17
C LEU A 46 4.48 11.31 0.90
N ARG A 47 3.49 11.13 0.03
CA ARG A 47 3.31 11.96 -1.17
C ARG A 47 2.98 13.41 -0.82
N LYS A 48 2.09 13.64 0.14
CA LYS A 48 1.84 14.99 0.64
C LYS A 48 3.11 15.64 1.20
N LYS A 49 3.89 14.89 1.96
CA LYS A 49 5.17 15.40 2.50
C LYS A 49 6.18 15.70 1.39
N GLN A 50 6.21 14.90 0.34
CA GLN A 50 7.05 15.15 -0.83
C GLN A 50 6.68 16.49 -1.47
N GLU A 51 5.39 16.67 -1.79
CA GLU A 51 4.84 17.91 -2.36
C GLU A 51 5.16 19.13 -1.49
N GLU A 52 4.87 19.06 -0.18
CA GLU A 52 5.20 20.14 0.77
C GLU A 52 6.70 20.49 0.80
N THR A 53 7.57 19.48 0.63
CA THR A 53 9.02 19.69 0.60
C THR A 53 9.46 20.31 -0.72
N GLU A 54 8.88 19.88 -1.83
CA GLU A 54 9.15 20.43 -3.17
C GLU A 54 8.69 21.89 -3.26
N ASP A 55 7.50 22.22 -2.76
CA ASP A 55 6.98 23.59 -2.68
C ASP A 55 7.89 24.48 -1.83
N SER A 56 8.26 24.01 -0.63
CA SER A 56 9.15 24.77 0.27
C SER A 56 10.53 25.03 -0.36
N LEU A 57 11.05 24.08 -1.13
CA LEU A 57 12.33 24.24 -1.85
C LEU A 57 12.19 25.26 -2.99
N ALA A 58 11.10 25.21 -3.75
CA ALA A 58 10.84 26.16 -4.81
C ALA A 58 10.70 27.59 -4.27
N GLU A 59 9.97 27.77 -3.16
CA GLU A 59 9.83 29.06 -2.48
C GLU A 59 11.18 29.59 -1.98
N ALA A 60 11.99 28.75 -1.33
CA ALA A 60 13.30 29.16 -0.82
C ALA A 60 14.26 29.60 -1.94
N LEU A 61 14.26 28.88 -3.07
CA LEU A 61 15.08 29.24 -4.23
C LEU A 61 14.60 30.56 -4.88
N ALA A 62 13.28 30.75 -4.99
CA ALA A 62 12.71 31.99 -5.52
C ALA A 62 12.96 33.19 -4.61
N GLU A 63 12.92 32.99 -3.28
CA GLU A 63 13.25 34.04 -2.32
C GLU A 63 14.72 34.44 -2.39
N ASP A 64 15.65 33.49 -2.50
CA ASP A 64 17.09 33.77 -2.64
C ASP A 64 17.38 34.59 -3.90
N GLU A 65 16.75 34.21 -5.03
CA GLU A 65 16.79 34.97 -6.28
C GLU A 65 16.28 36.40 -6.10
N LEU A 66 15.11 36.56 -5.46
CA LEU A 66 14.53 37.86 -5.19
C LEU A 66 15.44 38.72 -4.31
N GLN A 67 16.03 38.15 -3.24
CA GLN A 67 16.91 38.87 -2.33
C GLN A 67 18.19 39.34 -3.03
N CYS A 68 18.79 38.52 -3.89
CA CYS A 68 19.96 38.93 -4.66
C CYS A 68 19.62 40.04 -5.66
N ASN A 69 18.48 39.94 -6.35
CA ASN A 69 17.98 40.98 -7.24
C ASN A 69 17.76 42.31 -6.51
N LEU A 70 17.16 42.28 -5.32
CA LEU A 70 16.95 43.48 -4.48
C LEU A 70 18.27 44.12 -4.03
N ARG A 71 19.32 43.32 -3.81
CA ARG A 71 20.66 43.79 -3.44
C ARG A 71 21.53 44.20 -4.64
N GLN A 72 21.00 44.12 -5.86
CA GLN A 72 21.75 44.32 -7.11
C GLN A 72 23.00 43.42 -7.18
N GLN A 73 22.96 42.26 -6.51
CA GLN A 73 24.03 41.29 -6.55
C GLN A 73 23.84 40.37 -7.76
N PRO A 74 24.92 40.03 -8.49
CA PRO A 74 24.82 39.03 -9.54
C PRO A 74 24.50 37.68 -8.91
N MET A 75 23.26 37.21 -9.09
CA MET A 75 22.89 35.85 -8.75
C MET A 75 23.30 34.93 -9.89
N THR A 76 24.03 33.88 -9.57
CA THR A 76 24.04 32.68 -10.40
C THR A 76 23.19 31.69 -9.62
N GLY A 77 21.99 31.40 -10.12
CA GLY A 77 21.16 30.34 -9.54
C GLY A 77 21.93 29.01 -9.51
N PRO A 78 21.47 28.02 -8.73
CA PRO A 78 22.15 26.74 -8.65
C PRO A 78 22.30 26.14 -10.04
N ASN A 79 23.50 25.67 -10.36
CA ASN A 79 23.71 24.88 -11.57
C ASN A 79 23.02 23.51 -11.43
N GLU A 80 23.01 22.73 -12.52
CA GLU A 80 22.29 21.45 -12.54
C GLU A 80 22.80 20.46 -11.48
N ASP A 81 24.11 20.39 -11.24
CA ASP A 81 24.70 19.51 -10.23
C ASP A 81 24.35 19.95 -8.81
N GLU A 82 24.38 21.25 -8.54
CA GLU A 82 23.98 21.84 -7.26
C GLU A 82 22.49 21.62 -6.99
N LEU A 83 21.64 21.79 -8.01
CA LEU A 83 20.22 21.54 -7.90
C LEU A 83 19.94 20.05 -7.63
N GLN A 84 20.64 19.15 -8.32
CA GLN A 84 20.53 17.71 -8.05
C GLN A 84 20.94 17.37 -6.61
N GLU A 85 22.02 17.96 -6.08
CA GLU A 85 22.46 17.70 -4.71
C GLU A 85 21.46 18.25 -3.68
N ILE A 86 20.86 19.43 -3.94
CA ILE A 86 19.76 19.98 -3.12
C ILE A 86 18.58 19.00 -3.11
N LEU A 87 18.08 18.60 -4.28
CA LEU A 87 16.95 17.68 -4.38
C LEU A 87 17.27 16.33 -3.71
N ARG A 88 18.47 15.79 -3.94
CA ARG A 88 18.92 14.54 -3.31
C ARG A 88 18.94 14.68 -1.79
N ARG A 89 19.48 15.77 -1.25
CA ARG A 89 19.57 15.99 0.21
C ARG A 89 18.20 16.06 0.87
N HIS A 90 17.22 16.68 0.21
CA HIS A 90 15.92 16.94 0.80
C HIS A 90 14.87 15.86 0.51
N LEU A 91 14.92 15.22 -0.67
CA LEU A 91 13.90 14.28 -1.13
C LEU A 91 14.32 12.81 -1.04
N SER A 92 15.62 12.48 -1.00
CA SER A 92 16.07 11.07 -1.01
C SER A 92 15.45 10.21 0.09
N GLY A 93 15.36 10.75 1.31
CA GLY A 93 14.74 10.04 2.43
C GLY A 93 13.24 9.78 2.23
N ILE A 94 12.52 10.69 1.57
CA ILE A 94 11.10 10.54 1.25
C ILE A 94 10.93 9.54 0.10
N ILE A 95 11.75 9.67 -0.95
CA ILE A 95 11.76 8.76 -2.11
C ILE A 95 12.06 7.33 -1.67
N ASN A 96 13.09 7.10 -0.86
CA ASN A 96 13.44 5.77 -0.37
C ASN A 96 12.28 5.13 0.43
N LYS A 97 11.59 5.92 1.26
CA LYS A 97 10.40 5.45 1.97
C LYS A 97 9.27 5.10 1.00
N LEU A 98 8.96 5.99 0.05
CA LEU A 98 7.94 5.74 -0.98
C LEU A 98 8.24 4.43 -1.74
N THR A 99 9.46 4.26 -2.23
CA THR A 99 9.90 3.04 -2.93
C THR A 99 9.66 1.80 -2.09
N SER A 100 10.13 1.79 -0.82
CA SER A 100 9.93 0.65 0.07
C SER A 100 8.45 0.30 0.31
N ARG A 101 7.57 1.30 0.33
CA ARG A 101 6.12 1.11 0.53
C ARG A 101 5.46 0.57 -0.73
N TYR A 102 5.81 1.09 -1.90
CA TYR A 102 5.31 0.56 -3.17
C TYR A 102 5.75 -0.90 -3.38
N GLU A 103 7.02 -1.21 -3.10
CA GLU A 103 7.51 -2.59 -3.15
C GLU A 103 6.71 -3.51 -2.21
N ARG A 104 6.51 -3.08 -0.95
CA ARG A 104 5.72 -3.87 0.00
C ARG A 104 4.29 -4.12 -0.49
N ILE A 105 3.63 -3.10 -1.06
CA ILE A 105 2.27 -3.26 -1.63
C ILE A 105 2.27 -4.25 -2.79
N LEU A 106 3.25 -4.17 -3.70
CA LEU A 106 3.32 -5.10 -4.84
C LEU A 106 3.42 -6.55 -4.40
N TYR A 107 4.28 -6.84 -3.41
CA TYR A 107 4.40 -8.19 -2.85
C TYR A 107 3.13 -8.61 -2.09
N LEU A 108 2.58 -7.71 -1.27
CA LEU A 108 1.39 -7.99 -0.48
C LEU A 108 0.16 -8.25 -1.37
N ASP A 109 -0.02 -7.50 -2.45
CA ASP A 109 -1.11 -7.70 -3.42
C ASP A 109 -0.99 -9.04 -4.16
N ALA A 110 0.23 -9.52 -4.41
CA ALA A 110 0.44 -10.85 -4.96
C ALA A 110 0.04 -11.95 -3.96
N ASP A 111 0.42 -11.79 -2.69
CA ASP A 111 0.13 -12.75 -1.63
C ASP A 111 -1.36 -12.78 -1.27
N ILE A 112 -2.01 -11.61 -1.17
CA ILE A 112 -3.47 -11.49 -0.98
C ILE A 112 -4.21 -12.23 -2.10
N ARG A 113 -3.81 -12.05 -3.36
CA ARG A 113 -4.44 -12.75 -4.50
C ARG A 113 -4.28 -14.26 -4.41
N LYS A 114 -3.08 -14.76 -4.10
CA LYS A 114 -2.83 -16.20 -3.93
C LYS A 114 -3.66 -16.77 -2.78
N LEU A 115 -3.63 -16.12 -1.62
CA LEU A 115 -4.35 -16.58 -0.43
C LEU A 115 -5.87 -16.60 -0.67
N LYS A 116 -6.42 -15.60 -1.36
CA LYS A 116 -7.82 -15.58 -1.76
C LYS A 116 -8.19 -16.81 -2.60
N GLN A 117 -7.39 -17.11 -3.63
CA GLN A 117 -7.64 -18.28 -4.49
C GLN A 117 -7.58 -19.59 -3.71
N THR A 118 -6.66 -19.69 -2.75
CA THR A 118 -6.55 -20.86 -1.86
C THR A 118 -7.81 -21.00 -1.00
N ILE A 119 -8.27 -19.92 -0.37
CA ILE A 119 -9.49 -19.92 0.44
C ILE A 119 -10.72 -20.31 -0.40
N GLU A 120 -10.87 -19.74 -1.59
CA GLU A 120 -12.01 -20.05 -2.48
C GLU A 120 -12.03 -21.52 -2.90
N LYS A 121 -10.87 -22.11 -3.19
CA LYS A 121 -10.74 -23.54 -3.50
C LYS A 121 -11.11 -24.43 -2.32
N GLU A 122 -10.64 -24.09 -1.12
CA GLU A 122 -10.94 -24.87 0.09
C GLU A 122 -12.41 -24.78 0.49
N ILE A 123 -13.05 -23.62 0.33
CA ILE A 123 -14.51 -23.48 0.51
C ILE A 123 -15.25 -24.35 -0.51
N ALA A 124 -14.83 -24.34 -1.77
CA ALA A 124 -15.45 -25.16 -2.81
C ALA A 124 -15.34 -26.67 -2.48
N ALA A 125 -14.18 -27.13 -2.02
CA ALA A 125 -13.98 -28.51 -1.58
C ALA A 125 -14.89 -28.88 -0.39
N ALA A 126 -14.92 -28.04 0.66
CA ALA A 126 -15.78 -28.26 1.82
C ALA A 126 -17.26 -28.31 1.46
N ASN A 127 -17.70 -27.47 0.52
CA ASN A 127 -19.07 -27.49 0.01
C ASN A 127 -19.38 -28.80 -0.75
N GLN A 128 -18.46 -29.29 -1.57
CA GLN A 128 -18.62 -30.55 -2.31
C GLN A 128 -18.68 -31.76 -1.38
N GLU A 129 -17.79 -31.82 -0.38
CA GLU A 129 -17.79 -32.88 0.63
C GLU A 129 -19.10 -32.91 1.41
N SER A 130 -19.59 -31.74 1.87
CA SER A 130 -20.86 -31.65 2.58
C SER A 130 -22.05 -32.02 1.69
N ALA A 131 -22.05 -31.64 0.41
CA ALA A 131 -23.10 -32.01 -0.53
C ALA A 131 -23.12 -33.53 -0.82
N ALA A 132 -21.94 -34.13 -0.97
CA ALA A 132 -21.79 -35.58 -1.16
C ALA A 132 -22.25 -36.36 0.08
N ALA A 133 -21.89 -35.89 1.27
CA ALA A 133 -22.33 -36.47 2.55
C ALA A 133 -23.86 -36.38 2.71
N ALA A 134 -24.47 -35.26 2.34
CA ALA A 134 -25.92 -35.08 2.37
C ALA A 134 -26.66 -35.95 1.33
N ALA A 135 -26.05 -36.24 0.18
CA ALA A 135 -26.65 -37.08 -0.87
C ALA A 135 -26.50 -38.60 -0.61
N SER A 136 -25.62 -38.98 0.32
CA SER A 136 -25.35 -40.38 0.69
C SER A 136 -26.12 -40.85 1.93
N MET A 137 -26.94 -39.98 2.52
CA MET A 137 -27.90 -40.27 3.60
C MET A 137 -29.33 -40.30 3.06
#